data_AF-A0A0B7ALZ7-F1
#
_entry.id   AF-A0A0B7ALZ7-F1
#
_cell.length_a   1.000
_cell.length_b   1.000
_cell.length_c   1.000
_cell.angle_alpha   90.00
_cell.angle_beta   90.00
_cell.angle_gamma   90.00
#
_symmetry.space_group_name_H-M   'P 1'
#
loop_
_entity.id
_entity.type
_entity.pdbx_description
1 polymer ?
#
loop_
_entity_poly.entity_id
_entity_poly.type
_entity_poly.pdbx_seq_one_letter_code
_entity_poly.pdbx_strand_id
1 'polypeptide(L)' 'LFKPNFGAALHILKVEIGGDVQSTDGTEASHMHHIWDENYERGYEWWLMKEAKKRNPDIKLYGLPWGFPGWVGQGTQSPR' A
#
# COMPACT_ATOMS: atom_id res chain seq x y z
N LEU A 1 -10.48 2.94 -15.28
CA LEU A 1 -9.92 1.85 -14.46
C LEU A 1 -11.01 1.12 -13.66
N PHE A 2 -11.70 1.78 -12.72
CA PHE A 2 -12.59 1.07 -11.77
C PHE A 2 -14.10 1.14 -12.05
N LYS A 3 -14.58 2.09 -12.88
CA LYS A 3 -16.02 2.27 -13.10
C LYS A 3 -16.61 1.03 -13.82
N PRO A 4 -17.64 0.37 -13.28
CA PRO A 4 -18.30 -0.76 -13.94
C PRO A 4 -18.87 -0.36 -15.31
N ASN A 5 -18.85 -1.30 -16.25
CA ASN A 5 -19.33 -1.11 -17.62
C ASN A 5 -18.65 0.08 -18.34
N PHE A 6 -17.43 0.42 -17.94
CA PHE A 6 -16.65 1.49 -18.54
C PHE A 6 -15.14 1.19 -18.51
N GLY A 7 -14.47 1.34 -19.66
CA GLY A 7 -13.03 1.09 -19.78
C GLY A 7 -12.64 -0.29 -19.25
N ALA A 8 -11.58 -0.35 -18.44
CA ALA A 8 -11.04 -1.60 -17.91
C ALA A 8 -11.92 -2.31 -16.86
N ALA A 9 -12.77 -1.58 -16.12
CA ALA A 9 -13.64 -2.12 -15.07
C ALA A 9 -13.02 -3.22 -14.18
N LEU A 10 -11.87 -2.94 -13.55
CA LEU A 10 -11.11 -3.95 -12.78
C LEU A 10 -11.91 -4.49 -11.58
N HIS A 11 -11.80 -5.81 -11.37
CA HIS A 11 -12.39 -6.52 -10.23
C HIS A 11 -11.49 -6.54 -8.99
N ILE A 12 -10.17 -6.36 -9.18
CA ILE A 12 -9.17 -6.44 -8.13
C ILE A 12 -8.24 -5.23 -8.25
N LEU A 13 -7.97 -4.58 -7.11
CA LEU A 13 -6.88 -3.63 -6.94
C LEU A 13 -5.93 -4.18 -5.87
N LYS A 14 -4.68 -4.42 -6.26
CA LYS A 14 -3.59 -4.77 -5.34
C LYS A 14 -2.67 -3.57 -5.21
N VAL A 15 -2.39 -3.15 -3.99
CA VAL A 15 -1.49 -2.03 -3.66
C VAL A 15 -0.29 -2.53 -2.86
N GLU A 16 0.82 -1.80 -2.94
CA GLU A 16 1.94 -2.02 -2.02
C GLU A 16 1.55 -1.56 -0.60
N ILE A 17 2.06 -2.26 0.41
CA ILE A 17 2.10 -1.74 1.78
C ILE A 17 3.50 -1.14 1.93
N GLY A 18 3.58 0.20 1.83
CA GLY A 18 4.84 0.92 1.86
C GLY A 18 5.71 0.55 3.06
N GLY A 19 7.01 0.42 2.82
CA GLY A 19 7.98 -0.07 3.80
C GLY A 19 9.22 0.79 3.95
N ASP A 20 9.24 2.01 3.40
CA ASP A 20 10.40 2.92 3.36
C ASP A 20 11.61 2.37 2.58
N VAL A 21 11.35 1.51 1.60
CA VAL A 21 12.38 0.85 0.78
C VAL A 21 12.13 1.14 -0.69
N GLN A 22 13.20 1.22 -1.49
CA GLN A 22 13.10 1.28 -2.95
C GLN A 22 12.48 -0.02 -3.46
N SER A 23 11.28 0.03 -4.04
CA SER A 23 10.49 -1.13 -4.44
C SER A 23 10.35 -1.33 -5.95
N THR A 24 10.99 -0.49 -6.78
CA THR A 24 11.42 -0.68 -8.19
C THR A 24 11.70 0.69 -8.81
N ASP A 25 10.70 1.58 -8.75
CA ASP A 25 10.69 2.91 -9.38
C ASP A 25 10.64 4.06 -8.36
N GLY A 26 10.76 3.76 -7.08
CA GLY A 26 10.67 4.72 -5.99
C GLY A 26 10.47 4.06 -4.64
N THR A 27 10.29 4.89 -3.63
CA THR A 27 10.02 4.45 -2.25
C THR A 27 8.59 4.76 -1.89
N GLU A 28 7.88 3.79 -1.33
CA GLU A 28 6.57 4.03 -0.73
C GLU A 28 6.67 4.15 0.78
N ALA A 29 6.01 5.17 1.33
CA ALA A 29 6.11 5.53 2.73
C ALA A 29 5.42 4.50 3.63
N SER A 30 6.12 4.05 4.67
CA SER A 30 5.56 3.25 5.74
C SER A 30 4.57 4.04 6.57
N HIS A 31 3.56 3.34 7.06
CA HIS A 31 2.67 3.84 8.12
C HIS A 31 3.40 3.95 9.48
N MET A 32 4.59 3.36 9.62
CA MET A 32 5.46 3.43 10.79
C MET A 32 6.94 3.58 10.39
N HIS A 33 7.47 4.81 10.34
CA HIS A 33 8.90 5.05 10.05
C HIS A 33 9.80 4.61 11.21
N HIS A 34 9.27 4.67 12.43
CA HIS A 34 9.92 4.29 13.68
C HIS A 34 8.95 3.48 14.56
N ILE A 35 9.45 2.79 15.58
CA ILE A 35 8.65 1.88 16.42
C ILE A 35 7.50 2.55 17.19
N TRP A 36 7.58 3.87 17.43
CA TRP A 36 6.55 4.68 18.11
C TRP A 36 5.85 5.67 17.17
N ASP A 37 6.03 5.52 15.85
CA ASP A 37 5.41 6.36 14.84
C ASP A 37 4.25 5.62 14.18
N GLU A 38 3.09 6.27 14.09
CA GLU A 38 1.91 5.75 13.39
C GLU A 38 1.26 6.88 12.57
N ASN A 39 1.12 6.68 11.26
CA ASN A 39 0.41 7.59 10.38
C ASN A 39 -0.19 6.86 9.17
N TYR A 40 -1.52 6.80 9.13
CA TYR A 40 -2.30 6.10 8.10
C TYR A 40 -2.79 7.03 6.98
N GLU A 41 -2.17 8.20 6.83
CA GLU A 41 -2.49 9.20 5.81
C GLU A 41 -1.33 9.42 4.82
N ARG A 42 -0.21 8.72 5.00
CA ARG A 42 0.97 8.82 4.14
C ARG A 42 0.76 8.14 2.79
N GLY A 43 1.47 8.63 1.78
CA GLY A 43 1.40 8.11 0.43
C GLY A 43 0.03 8.32 -0.22
N TYR A 44 -0.21 7.63 -1.32
CA TYR A 44 -1.43 7.80 -2.11
C TYR A 44 -2.32 6.55 -2.14
N GLU A 45 -1.86 5.40 -1.62
CA GLU A 45 -2.58 4.14 -1.72
C GLU A 45 -3.92 4.16 -0.97
N TRP A 46 -3.98 4.82 0.19
CA TRP A 46 -5.23 5.04 0.92
C TRP A 46 -6.25 5.80 0.08
N TRP A 47 -5.81 6.84 -0.61
CA TRP A 47 -6.67 7.61 -1.51
C TRP A 47 -7.10 6.78 -2.73
N LEU A 48 -6.18 6.03 -3.33
CA LEU A 48 -6.47 5.21 -4.51
C LEU A 48 -7.49 4.12 -4.20
N MET A 49 -7.35 3.43 -3.06
CA MET A 49 -8.33 2.44 -2.59
C MET A 49 -9.71 3.06 -2.35
N LYS A 50 -9.78 4.25 -1.75
CA LYS A 50 -11.05 4.99 -1.58
C LYS A 50 -11.69 5.34 -2.93
N GLU A 51 -10.91 5.85 -3.88
CA GLU A 51 -11.41 6.20 -5.21
C GLU A 51 -11.86 4.98 -6.01
N ALA A 52 -11.19 3.82 -5.83
CA ALA A 52 -11.58 2.56 -6.43
C ALA A 52 -12.92 2.07 -5.86
N LYS A 53 -13.06 2.00 -4.53
CA LYS A 53 -14.32 1.62 -3.85
C LYS A 53 -15.48 2.56 -4.17
N LYS A 54 -15.22 3.87 -4.29
CA LYS A 54 -16.23 4.85 -4.69
C LYS A 54 -16.81 4.57 -6.08
N ARG A 55 -16.00 4.02 -7.00
CA ARG A 55 -16.41 3.71 -8.38
C ARG A 55 -16.98 2.30 -8.52
N ASN A 56 -16.41 1.33 -7.79
CA ASN A 56 -16.85 -0.05 -7.74
C ASN A 56 -16.82 -0.55 -6.28
N PRO A 57 -17.96 -0.51 -5.57
CA PRO A 57 -18.04 -0.96 -4.18
C PRO A 57 -17.68 -2.44 -3.99
N ASP A 58 -17.82 -3.27 -5.03
CA ASP A 58 -17.53 -4.72 -4.98
C ASP A 58 -16.07 -5.06 -5.32
N ILE A 59 -15.23 -4.06 -5.63
CA ILE A 59 -13.82 -4.31 -5.95
C ILE A 59 -13.12 -4.99 -4.76
N LYS A 60 -12.30 -6.01 -5.04
CA LYS A 60 -11.48 -6.68 -4.04
C LYS A 60 -10.18 -5.92 -3.85
N LEU A 61 -9.81 -5.68 -2.60
CA LEU A 61 -8.57 -4.98 -2.23
C LEU A 61 -7.57 -5.96 -1.64
N TYR A 62 -6.32 -5.89 -2.06
CA TYR A 62 -5.21 -6.66 -1.51
C TYR A 62 -4.02 -5.74 -1.24
N GLY A 63 -3.31 -5.98 -0.15
CA GLY A 63 -2.03 -5.33 0.16
C GLY A 63 -0.90 -6.35 0.19
N LEU A 64 0.29 -5.95 -0.25
CA LEU A 64 1.51 -6.75 -0.13
C LEU A 64 2.69 -5.83 0.22
N PRO A 65 3.47 -6.11 1.28
CA PRO A 65 4.71 -5.38 1.53
C PRO A 65 5.81 -5.85 0.56
N TRP A 66 6.53 -4.90 -0.03
CA TRP A 66 7.76 -5.19 -0.76
C TRP A 66 9.01 -5.08 0.14
N GLY A 67 8.93 -4.23 1.16
CA GLY A 67 9.97 -4.06 2.17
C GLY A 67 9.35 -3.76 3.53
N PHE A 68 10.21 -3.63 4.54
CA PHE A 68 9.83 -3.30 5.90
C PHE A 68 10.77 -2.23 6.45
N PRO A 69 10.27 -1.31 7.30
CA PRO A 69 11.13 -0.37 8.01
C PRO A 69 12.21 -1.10 8.81
N GLY A 70 13.44 -0.55 8.83
CA GLY A 70 14.59 -1.24 9.42
C GLY A 70 14.44 -1.59 10.90
N TRP A 71 13.63 -0.83 11.66
CA TRP A 71 13.38 -1.10 13.09
C TRP A 71 12.68 -2.44 13.32
N VAL A 72 11.91 -2.94 12.34
CA VAL A 72 11.21 -4.23 12.41
C VAL A 72 12.21 -5.39 12.52
N GLY A 73 13.38 -5.27 11.88
CA GLY A 73 14.40 -6.32 11.87
C GLY A 73 15.24 -6.42 13.13
N GLN A 74 15.12 -5.48 14.08
CA GLN A 74 15.88 -5.44 15.34
C GLN A 74 17.41 -5.64 15.16
N GLY A 75 17.97 -5.10 14.07
CA GLY A 75 19.40 -5.26 13.72
C GLY A 75 19.73 -6.49 12.89
N THR A 76 18.74 -7.32 12.54
CA THR A 76 18.87 -8.42 11.57
C THR A 76 18.35 -8.01 10.20
N GLN A 77 18.62 -8.83 9.17
CA GLN A 77 18.09 -8.65 7.82
C GLN A 77 16.70 -9.27 7.63
N SER A 78 16.11 -9.85 8.68
CA SER A 78 14.80 -10.49 8.60
C SER A 78 13.85 -9.84 9.62
N PRO A 79 12.58 -9.59 9.26
CA PRO A 79 11.58 -9.08 10.20
C PRO A 79 11.09 -10.17 11.19
N ARG A 80 11.90 -11.20 11.47
CA ARG A 80 11.54 -12.36 12.31
C ARG A 80 12.10 -12.25 13.72
#